data_AF-A0A1E7EPA1-F1
#
_entry.id   AF-A0A1E7EPA1-F1
#
_cell.length_a   1.000
_cell.length_b   1.000
_cell.length_c   1.000
_cell.angle_alpha   90.00
_cell.angle_beta   90.00
_cell.angle_gamma   90.00
#
_symmetry.space_group_name_H-M   'P 1'
#
loop_
_entity.id
_entity.type
_entity.pdbx_description
1 polymer ?
#
loop_
_entity_poly.entity_id
_entity_poly.type
_entity_poly.pdbx_seq_one_letter_code
_entity_poly.pdbx_strand_id
1 'polypeptide(L)'
;MAQSNKNTNEDDKNINNNSNMIEATASLAVDDKTRHGTYLIPAPYDGFDHTPGTMISKQVKVRDGRQTRKDHLTLDDAAFELVDCPTTLATEDFYKIQDGNKDLSKKYFDEVAKFVKEKIGCDEVIIFQSQVRNENRSDGKSNPVGGGVNRYLTGRVHTDSSPVSADVQALELLEEKDDSTKYQRYSYMNLWRNISDEPIHNNHLAMMDQRSAVAPDDYIPKDHVSPTGASQMWQLSARHYDRHEWYYFPKMTKSERILLKQVDSDFTNTGRTCFHMAIADPNVPSTAPPRESIEVRMFCYWKETESGVDSMPTKENINIDDIKNTTQMIFEQPIHTANAVTLLKALIGKIPVVGAILVLLLVRALALWKFVTAKKVENRPYTGKPEDYVDRFLHEVEQFPTKPKVVIDTIKSKLKGKEEMEGIQLYTKAIVDDNFSRHGTSAFNEVQKNEVVSYLIKNEKYISVAKKHLGKLM
;
A
#
# COMPACT_ATOMS: atom_id res chain seq x y z
N MET A 1 -78.27 -36.01 -13.20
CA MET A 1 -77.38 -36.34 -12.07
C MET A 1 -76.00 -36.65 -12.61
N ALA A 2 -74.97 -36.28 -11.83
CA ALA A 2 -73.53 -36.57 -11.96
C ALA A 2 -72.70 -35.72 -12.94
N GLN A 3 -71.97 -34.76 -12.36
CA GLN A 3 -70.80 -34.03 -12.90
C GLN A 3 -69.52 -34.86 -12.68
N SER A 4 -68.60 -34.84 -13.65
CA SER A 4 -67.24 -35.38 -13.51
C SER A 4 -66.24 -34.27 -13.18
N ASN A 5 -65.55 -34.39 -12.05
CA ASN A 5 -64.59 -33.42 -11.55
C ASN A 5 -63.25 -33.46 -12.30
N LYS A 6 -62.81 -32.26 -12.70
CA LYS A 6 -61.40 -31.89 -12.90
C LYS A 6 -60.67 -31.98 -11.57
N ASN A 7 -59.51 -32.61 -11.53
CA ASN A 7 -58.47 -32.28 -10.55
C ASN A 7 -57.17 -32.02 -11.30
N THR A 8 -56.57 -30.90 -10.93
CA THR A 8 -55.48 -30.17 -11.55
C THR A 8 -54.13 -30.73 -11.15
N ASN A 9 -53.27 -30.97 -12.14
CA ASN A 9 -51.83 -31.14 -11.96
C ASN A 9 -51.22 -29.79 -11.54
N GLU A 10 -51.14 -29.53 -10.24
CA GLU A 10 -50.35 -28.42 -9.67
C GLU A 10 -49.01 -28.88 -9.08
N ASP A 11 -48.76 -30.19 -8.98
CA ASP A 11 -47.57 -30.72 -8.30
C ASP A 11 -46.34 -30.95 -9.20
N ASP A 12 -46.47 -30.82 -10.53
CA ASP A 12 -45.38 -31.08 -11.49
C ASP A 12 -44.60 -29.83 -11.96
N LYS A 13 -44.89 -28.64 -11.41
CA LYS A 13 -44.17 -27.40 -11.77
C LYS A 13 -43.03 -27.01 -10.83
N ASN A 14 -42.77 -27.77 -9.77
CA ASN A 14 -41.81 -27.40 -8.72
C ASN A 14 -40.49 -28.21 -8.71
N ILE A 15 -40.24 -29.09 -9.68
CA ILE A 15 -39.08 -30.01 -9.62
C ILE A 15 -37.84 -29.54 -10.43
N ASN A 16 -37.87 -28.41 -11.16
CA ASN A 16 -36.72 -28.04 -12.02
C ASN A 16 -36.21 -26.59 -11.94
N ASN A 17 -36.46 -25.86 -10.85
CA ASN A 17 -35.92 -24.49 -10.67
C ASN A 17 -34.64 -24.41 -9.81
N ASN A 18 -34.21 -25.50 -9.17
CA ASN A 18 -33.05 -25.51 -8.27
C ASN A 18 -31.73 -25.94 -8.94
N SER A 19 -31.71 -26.39 -10.20
CA SER A 19 -30.46 -26.84 -10.86
C SER A 19 -29.55 -25.70 -11.32
N ASN A 20 -30.01 -24.45 -11.25
CA ASN A 20 -29.39 -23.29 -11.90
C ASN A 20 -28.87 -22.25 -10.91
N MET A 21 -28.83 -22.60 -9.63
CA MET A 21 -28.40 -21.72 -8.55
C MET A 21 -27.62 -22.51 -7.51
N ILE A 22 -26.66 -21.86 -6.87
CA ILE A 22 -25.97 -22.39 -5.69
C ILE A 22 -26.22 -21.47 -4.49
N GLU A 23 -26.21 -22.06 -3.30
CA GLU A 23 -26.20 -21.30 -2.06
C GLU A 23 -24.77 -20.98 -1.67
N ALA A 24 -24.51 -19.70 -1.34
CA ALA A 24 -23.22 -19.24 -0.86
C ALA A 24 -23.39 -18.35 0.37
N THR A 25 -22.36 -18.30 1.20
CA THR A 25 -22.32 -17.39 2.35
C THR A 25 -21.70 -16.06 1.94
N ALA A 26 -22.48 -14.97 2.03
CA ALA A 26 -22.04 -13.60 1.89
C ALA A 26 -21.82 -12.95 3.26
N SER A 27 -20.66 -12.36 3.48
CA SER A 27 -20.32 -11.52 4.61
C SER A 27 -20.66 -10.08 4.24
N LEU A 28 -21.71 -9.55 4.86
CA LEU A 28 -22.32 -8.25 4.58
C LEU A 28 -22.13 -7.31 5.77
N ALA A 29 -21.95 -6.02 5.50
CA ALA A 29 -21.71 -5.02 6.53
C ALA A 29 -23.02 -4.58 7.20
N VAL A 30 -22.94 -4.26 8.48
CA VAL A 30 -24.02 -3.58 9.22
C VAL A 30 -23.61 -2.12 9.37
N ASP A 31 -24.42 -1.22 8.83
CA ASP A 31 -24.21 0.22 9.02
C ASP A 31 -24.58 0.60 10.46
N ASP A 32 -23.56 0.73 11.30
CA ASP A 32 -23.66 1.27 12.66
C ASP A 32 -23.40 2.78 12.71
N LYS A 33 -23.34 3.44 11.54
CA LYS A 33 -23.05 4.87 11.34
C LYS A 33 -21.66 5.29 11.81
N THR A 34 -20.75 4.33 11.95
CA THR A 34 -19.35 4.62 12.26
C THR A 34 -18.45 4.34 11.06
N ARG A 35 -17.34 5.07 10.96
CA ARG A 35 -16.42 4.97 9.84
C ARG A 35 -15.42 3.84 10.07
N HIS A 36 -15.55 2.77 9.28
CA HIS A 36 -14.76 1.55 9.43
C HIS A 36 -13.51 1.55 8.57
N GLY A 37 -12.48 0.81 9.01
CA GLY A 37 -11.23 0.68 8.28
C GLY A 37 -10.59 -0.70 8.36
N THR A 38 -9.95 -1.12 7.27
CA THR A 38 -8.96 -2.21 7.28
C THR A 38 -7.58 -1.61 7.21
N TYR A 39 -6.76 -1.90 8.21
CA TYR A 39 -5.42 -1.36 8.34
C TYR A 39 -4.41 -2.48 8.12
N LEU A 40 -3.62 -2.33 7.06
CA LEU A 40 -2.49 -3.19 6.70
C LEU A 40 -1.16 -2.62 7.24
N ILE A 41 -1.27 -1.72 8.21
CA ILE A 41 -0.17 -1.13 8.97
C ILE A 41 -0.41 -1.40 10.46
N PRO A 42 0.66 -1.46 11.28
CA PRO A 42 0.51 -1.48 12.73
C PRO A 42 -0.29 -0.27 13.23
N ALA A 43 -0.94 -0.42 14.39
CA ALA A 43 -1.56 0.70 15.09
C ALA A 43 -0.59 1.86 15.19
N PRO A 44 -0.95 3.06 14.70
CA PRO A 44 -0.07 4.23 14.78
C PRO A 44 0.17 4.68 16.23
N TYR A 45 -0.68 4.26 17.18
CA TYR A 45 -0.58 4.53 18.62
C TYR A 45 -1.45 3.62 19.48
N ASP A 46 -1.19 3.63 20.79
CA ASP A 46 -1.98 2.93 21.81
C ASP A 46 -3.41 3.48 21.88
N GLY A 47 -4.40 2.61 21.78
CA GLY A 47 -5.81 2.99 21.74
C GLY A 47 -6.30 3.47 20.37
N PHE A 48 -5.49 3.33 19.31
CA PHE A 48 -5.96 3.57 17.94
C PHE A 48 -7.11 2.64 17.57
N ASP A 49 -8.18 3.23 17.05
CA ASP A 49 -9.40 2.52 16.71
C ASP A 49 -9.27 1.80 15.35
N HIS A 50 -9.00 0.50 15.42
CA HIS A 50 -9.03 -0.42 14.29
C HIS A 50 -10.42 -1.03 14.07
N THR A 51 -11.52 -0.32 14.35
CA THR A 51 -12.86 -0.90 14.16
C THR A 51 -13.05 -1.35 12.70
N PRO A 52 -13.17 -2.68 12.45
CA PRO A 52 -13.18 -3.23 11.11
C PRO A 52 -14.56 -3.19 10.44
N GLY A 53 -15.58 -2.73 11.16
CA GLY A 53 -16.99 -2.89 10.81
C GLY A 53 -17.58 -4.16 11.40
N THR A 54 -18.85 -4.06 11.81
CA THR A 54 -19.67 -5.24 12.10
C THR A 54 -20.04 -5.90 10.78
N MET A 55 -19.70 -7.19 10.65
CA MET A 55 -20.05 -8.02 9.50
C MET A 55 -20.98 -9.15 9.94
N ILE A 56 -22.04 -9.42 9.17
CA ILE A 56 -22.92 -10.56 9.39
C ILE A 56 -22.92 -11.48 8.17
N SER A 57 -22.96 -12.78 8.43
CA SER A 57 -23.04 -13.80 7.37
C SER A 57 -24.50 -14.07 7.00
N LYS A 58 -24.80 -14.05 5.71
CA LYS A 58 -26.10 -14.37 5.14
C LYS A 58 -25.95 -15.41 4.04
N GLN A 59 -26.88 -16.35 3.99
CA GLN A 59 -27.01 -17.23 2.82
C GLN A 59 -27.66 -16.45 1.68
N VAL A 60 -27.02 -16.47 0.52
CA VAL A 60 -27.51 -15.86 -0.72
C VAL A 60 -27.61 -16.90 -1.81
N LYS A 61 -28.53 -16.69 -2.74
CA LYS A 61 -28.67 -17.51 -3.94
C LYS A 61 -27.87 -16.88 -5.07
N VAL A 62 -26.98 -17.66 -5.68
CA VAL A 62 -26.14 -17.21 -6.79
C VAL A 62 -26.54 -17.98 -8.04
N ARG A 63 -26.99 -17.26 -9.07
CA ARG A 63 -27.56 -17.81 -10.30
C ARG A 63 -26.49 -18.09 -11.35
N ASP A 64 -26.66 -19.14 -12.13
CA ASP A 64 -25.84 -19.40 -13.31
C ASP A 64 -26.11 -18.34 -14.40
N GLY A 65 -25.18 -17.40 -14.56
CA GLY A 65 -25.27 -16.31 -15.53
C GLY A 65 -25.27 -16.79 -16.99
N ARG A 66 -24.84 -18.02 -17.27
CA ARG A 66 -24.90 -18.58 -18.64
C ARG A 66 -26.33 -18.88 -19.10
N GLN A 67 -27.26 -19.02 -18.15
CA GLN A 67 -28.66 -19.30 -18.42
C GLN A 67 -29.52 -18.03 -18.49
N THR A 68 -28.93 -16.90 -18.14
CA THR A 68 -29.54 -15.59 -18.29
C THR A 68 -29.42 -15.12 -19.74
N ARG A 69 -30.39 -14.33 -20.24
CA ARG A 69 -30.27 -13.75 -21.57
C ARG A 69 -29.01 -12.88 -21.64
N LYS A 70 -28.24 -13.00 -22.72
CA LYS A 70 -26.97 -12.28 -22.89
C LYS A 70 -27.12 -10.76 -22.83
N ASP A 71 -28.25 -10.24 -23.29
CA ASP A 71 -28.59 -8.81 -23.27
C ASP A 71 -28.97 -8.28 -21.87
N HIS A 72 -29.05 -9.15 -20.87
CA HIS A 72 -29.41 -8.75 -19.51
C HIS A 72 -28.19 -8.49 -18.60
N LEU A 73 -27.09 -9.22 -18.81
CA LEU A 73 -25.86 -9.11 -18.01
C LEU A 73 -24.78 -8.42 -18.83
N THR A 74 -25.07 -7.17 -19.21
CA THR A 74 -24.16 -6.29 -19.95
C THR A 74 -23.38 -5.41 -18.99
N LEU A 75 -22.23 -4.91 -19.45
CA LEU A 75 -21.38 -4.03 -18.65
C LEU A 75 -22.07 -2.70 -18.28
N ASP A 76 -22.91 -2.16 -19.16
CA ASP A 76 -23.57 -0.88 -18.94
C ASP A 76 -24.85 -0.97 -18.09
N ASP A 77 -25.48 -2.14 -18.03
CA ASP A 77 -26.67 -2.34 -17.20
C ASP A 77 -26.33 -3.00 -15.85
N ALA A 78 -25.66 -4.14 -15.87
CA ALA A 78 -25.40 -4.97 -14.70
C ALA A 78 -24.09 -4.63 -13.98
N ALA A 79 -23.24 -3.79 -14.58
CA ALA A 79 -21.86 -3.49 -14.19
C ALA A 79 -20.86 -4.65 -14.39
N PHE A 80 -21.25 -5.74 -15.06
CA PHE A 80 -20.35 -6.83 -15.45
C PHE A 80 -20.84 -7.57 -16.70
N GLU A 81 -19.93 -8.24 -17.40
CA GLU A 81 -20.21 -9.05 -18.59
C GLU A 81 -19.22 -10.23 -18.71
N LEU A 82 -19.71 -11.39 -19.16
CA LEU A 82 -18.85 -12.50 -19.59
C LEU A 82 -18.49 -12.34 -21.07
N VAL A 83 -17.20 -12.33 -21.38
CA VAL A 83 -16.68 -12.11 -22.73
C VAL A 83 -15.66 -13.16 -23.14
N ASP A 84 -15.62 -13.44 -24.44
CA ASP A 84 -14.57 -14.25 -25.05
C ASP A 84 -13.34 -13.39 -25.29
N CYS A 85 -12.20 -13.79 -24.74
CA CYS A 85 -10.93 -13.11 -24.94
C CYS A 85 -9.79 -14.13 -24.75
N PRO A 86 -9.50 -14.94 -25.79
CA PRO A 86 -8.45 -15.95 -25.72
C PRO A 86 -7.07 -15.33 -25.52
N THR A 87 -6.13 -16.12 -25.00
CA THR A 87 -4.72 -15.72 -24.87
C THR A 87 -3.84 -16.89 -25.28
N THR A 88 -2.60 -16.60 -25.69
CA THR A 88 -1.59 -17.63 -25.93
C THR A 88 -0.70 -17.88 -24.71
N LEU A 89 -0.90 -17.17 -23.59
CA LEU A 89 -0.08 -17.34 -22.39
C LEU A 89 -0.37 -18.68 -21.70
N ALA A 90 0.70 -19.35 -21.27
CA ALA A 90 0.59 -20.56 -20.46
C ALA A 90 0.25 -20.20 -19.00
N THR A 91 -0.27 -21.17 -18.24
CA THR A 91 -0.61 -20.99 -16.81
C THR A 91 0.57 -20.42 -16.00
N GLU A 92 1.79 -20.95 -16.23
CA GLU A 92 3.01 -20.50 -15.54
C GLU A 92 3.46 -19.09 -15.93
N ASP A 93 3.04 -18.55 -17.08
CA ASP A 93 3.40 -17.19 -17.46
C ASP A 93 2.71 -16.16 -16.57
N PHE A 94 1.49 -16.44 -16.11
CA PHE A 94 0.78 -15.59 -15.15
C PHE A 94 1.45 -15.57 -13.78
N TYR A 95 2.00 -16.70 -13.33
CA TYR A 95 2.79 -16.75 -12.10
C TYR A 95 4.08 -15.95 -12.23
N LYS A 96 4.78 -16.03 -13.37
CA LYS A 96 5.95 -15.19 -13.63
C LYS A 96 5.61 -13.70 -13.68
N ILE A 97 4.44 -13.32 -14.21
CA ILE A 97 3.92 -11.94 -14.16
C ILE A 97 3.80 -11.49 -12.69
N GLN A 98 3.19 -12.32 -11.83
CA GLN A 98 3.04 -12.04 -10.41
C GLN A 98 4.39 -11.91 -9.68
N ASP A 99 5.40 -12.66 -10.12
CA ASP A 99 6.78 -12.60 -9.62
C ASP A 99 7.60 -11.44 -10.21
N GLY A 100 6.99 -10.60 -11.05
CA GLY A 100 7.60 -9.36 -11.55
C GLY A 100 8.27 -9.46 -12.92
N ASN A 101 7.96 -10.48 -13.73
CA ASN A 101 8.47 -10.59 -15.10
C ASN A 101 7.85 -9.50 -16.01
N LYS A 102 8.61 -8.42 -16.24
CA LYS A 102 8.14 -7.24 -16.98
C LYS A 102 7.79 -7.51 -18.44
N ASP A 103 8.49 -8.41 -19.13
CA ASP A 103 8.23 -8.69 -20.55
C ASP A 103 6.91 -9.43 -20.73
N LEU A 104 6.64 -10.43 -19.88
CA LEU A 104 5.36 -11.13 -19.86
C LEU A 104 4.22 -10.20 -19.41
N SER A 105 4.46 -9.37 -18.39
CA SER A 105 3.48 -8.38 -17.95
C SER A 105 3.12 -7.43 -19.09
N LYS A 106 4.13 -6.87 -19.78
CA LYS A 106 3.91 -5.98 -20.92
C LYS A 106 3.11 -6.68 -22.02
N LYS A 107 3.53 -7.89 -22.43
CA LYS A 107 2.84 -8.67 -23.46
C LYS A 107 1.36 -8.89 -23.12
N TYR A 108 1.08 -9.29 -21.88
CA TYR A 108 -0.28 -9.56 -21.44
C TYR A 108 -1.12 -8.29 -21.28
N PHE A 109 -0.53 -7.23 -20.74
CA PHE A 109 -1.21 -5.95 -20.54
C PHE A 109 -1.51 -5.25 -21.87
N ASP A 110 -0.62 -5.34 -22.86
CA ASP A 110 -0.88 -4.88 -24.23
C ASP A 110 -2.06 -5.67 -24.86
N GLU A 111 -2.12 -7.00 -24.65
CA GLU A 111 -3.22 -7.86 -25.12
C GLU A 111 -4.55 -7.44 -24.47
N VAL A 112 -4.56 -7.23 -23.15
CA VAL A 112 -5.75 -6.76 -22.40
C VAL A 112 -6.19 -5.38 -22.86
N ALA A 113 -5.27 -4.41 -22.92
CA ALA A 113 -5.58 -3.04 -23.30
C ALA A 113 -6.16 -2.96 -24.72
N LYS A 114 -5.59 -3.71 -25.67
CA LYS A 114 -6.11 -3.79 -27.04
C LYS A 114 -7.55 -4.32 -27.05
N PHE A 115 -7.79 -5.46 -26.40
CA PHE A 115 -9.14 -6.04 -26.33
C PHE A 115 -10.16 -5.09 -25.72
N VAL A 116 -9.80 -4.43 -24.61
CA VAL A 116 -10.70 -3.51 -23.91
C VAL A 116 -11.03 -2.31 -24.80
N LYS A 117 -10.03 -1.66 -25.42
CA LYS A 117 -10.27 -0.57 -26.39
C LYS A 117 -11.24 -0.98 -27.50
N GLU A 118 -11.05 -2.16 -28.08
CA GLU A 118 -11.92 -2.69 -29.14
C GLU A 118 -13.34 -3.01 -28.64
N LYS A 119 -13.49 -3.53 -27.42
CA LYS A 119 -14.78 -3.97 -26.86
C LYS A 119 -15.66 -2.81 -26.38
N ILE A 120 -15.07 -1.78 -25.75
CA ILE A 120 -15.84 -0.69 -25.11
C ILE A 120 -15.62 0.68 -25.77
N GLY A 121 -14.77 0.77 -26.78
CA GLY A 121 -14.54 1.99 -27.54
C GLY A 121 -13.84 3.11 -26.76
N CYS A 122 -13.06 2.80 -25.73
CA CYS A 122 -12.28 3.81 -25.01
C CYS A 122 -11.04 4.26 -25.80
N ASP A 123 -10.61 5.51 -25.58
CA ASP A 123 -9.44 6.10 -26.22
C ASP A 123 -8.14 5.65 -25.57
N GLU A 124 -8.14 5.51 -24.24
CA GLU A 124 -6.96 5.14 -23.46
C GLU A 124 -7.26 4.11 -22.38
N VAL A 125 -6.30 3.21 -22.14
CA VAL A 125 -6.37 2.19 -21.09
C VAL A 125 -5.05 2.22 -20.31
N ILE A 126 -5.14 2.49 -19.01
CA ILE A 126 -4.00 2.46 -18.09
C ILE A 126 -4.19 1.30 -17.11
N ILE A 127 -3.37 0.26 -17.27
CA ILE A 127 -3.31 -0.87 -16.34
C ILE A 127 -2.30 -0.52 -15.25
N PHE A 128 -2.74 -0.52 -13.99
CA PHE A 128 -1.91 -0.11 -12.85
C PHE A 128 -1.61 -1.27 -11.88
N GLN A 129 -2.39 -2.35 -11.92
CA GLN A 129 -2.19 -3.49 -11.03
C GLN A 129 -2.70 -4.80 -11.64
N SER A 130 -2.07 -5.91 -11.26
CA SER A 130 -2.62 -7.25 -11.45
C SER A 130 -2.40 -8.10 -10.21
N GLN A 131 -3.28 -9.08 -9.97
CA GLN A 131 -3.17 -10.00 -8.85
C GLN A 131 -3.54 -11.43 -9.26
N VAL A 132 -2.63 -12.37 -9.03
CA VAL A 132 -2.88 -13.82 -9.17
C VAL A 132 -3.36 -14.39 -7.83
N ARG A 133 -4.36 -15.27 -7.90
CA ARG A 133 -4.89 -16.00 -6.74
C ARG A 133 -4.93 -17.51 -6.98
N ASN A 134 -4.42 -18.27 -6.02
CA ASN A 134 -4.44 -19.73 -5.95
C ASN A 134 -4.19 -20.15 -4.50
N GLU A 135 -5.09 -20.93 -3.91
CA GLU A 135 -5.03 -21.34 -2.50
C GLU A 135 -3.78 -22.19 -2.18
N ASN A 136 -3.35 -23.06 -3.10
CA ASN A 136 -2.23 -23.98 -2.91
C ASN A 136 -0.85 -23.34 -3.12
N ARG A 137 -0.78 -22.23 -3.88
CA ARG A 137 0.48 -21.51 -4.15
C ARG A 137 0.64 -20.25 -3.30
N SER A 138 -0.35 -19.90 -2.48
CA SER A 138 -0.26 -18.76 -1.58
C SER A 138 0.61 -19.09 -0.36
N ASP A 139 1.45 -18.15 0.07
CA ASP A 139 2.23 -18.27 1.31
C ASP A 139 1.40 -18.00 2.58
N GLY A 140 0.08 -17.77 2.42
CA GLY A 140 -0.86 -17.50 3.49
C GLY A 140 -0.73 -16.10 4.11
N LYS A 141 0.20 -15.27 3.64
CA LYS A 141 0.32 -13.88 4.07
C LYS A 141 -0.61 -13.01 3.21
N SER A 142 -1.38 -12.14 3.86
CA SER A 142 -2.04 -11.07 3.12
C SER A 142 -0.97 -10.10 2.65
N ASN A 143 -0.66 -10.09 1.37
CA ASN A 143 0.31 -9.15 0.82
C ASN A 143 -0.41 -7.84 0.46
N PRO A 144 -0.18 -6.74 1.23
CA PRO A 144 -0.90 -5.48 1.05
C PRO A 144 -0.64 -4.80 -0.29
N VAL A 145 0.50 -5.11 -0.91
CA VAL A 145 1.08 -4.33 -2.02
C VAL A 145 1.24 -5.20 -3.27
N GLY A 146 0.19 -5.94 -3.65
CA GLY A 146 0.15 -6.69 -4.93
C GLY A 146 1.27 -7.73 -5.12
N GLY A 147 1.95 -8.12 -4.06
CA GLY A 147 3.07 -9.07 -4.10
C GLY A 147 2.60 -10.50 -3.88
N GLY A 148 3.22 -11.45 -4.58
CA GLY A 148 2.97 -12.88 -4.38
C GLY A 148 1.55 -13.35 -4.73
N VAL A 149 1.36 -14.67 -4.64
CA VAL A 149 0.07 -15.31 -4.92
C VAL A 149 -0.83 -15.23 -3.69
N ASN A 150 -2.03 -14.67 -3.87
CA ASN A 150 -2.97 -14.45 -2.79
C ASN A 150 -4.03 -15.56 -2.67
N ARG A 151 -4.59 -15.74 -1.48
CA ARG A 151 -5.77 -16.59 -1.22
C ARG A 151 -7.04 -15.97 -1.80
N TYR A 152 -8.12 -16.73 -1.84
CA TYR A 152 -9.42 -16.18 -2.23
C TYR A 152 -10.05 -15.35 -1.10
N LEU A 153 -10.82 -14.32 -1.46
CA LEU A 153 -11.62 -13.54 -0.51
C LEU A 153 -13.02 -14.15 -0.38
N THR A 154 -13.07 -15.40 0.09
CA THR A 154 -14.33 -16.18 0.12
C THR A 154 -15.37 -15.51 1.02
N GLY A 155 -16.55 -15.28 0.46
CA GLY A 155 -17.69 -14.63 1.10
C GLY A 155 -17.51 -13.15 1.41
N ARG A 156 -16.35 -12.54 1.15
CA ARG A 156 -16.11 -11.12 1.48
C ARG A 156 -16.64 -10.24 0.36
N VAL A 157 -17.85 -9.71 0.53
CA VAL A 157 -18.45 -8.80 -0.44
C VAL A 157 -17.75 -7.44 -0.38
N HIS A 158 -17.28 -6.97 -1.53
CA HIS A 158 -16.61 -5.68 -1.66
C HIS A 158 -16.69 -5.13 -3.08
N THR A 159 -16.32 -3.87 -3.19
CA THR A 159 -15.77 -3.24 -4.40
C THR A 159 -14.29 -2.98 -4.14
N ASP A 160 -13.49 -2.81 -5.20
CA ASP A 160 -12.08 -2.45 -5.07
C ASP A 160 -11.86 -0.94 -4.87
N SER A 161 -12.88 -0.12 -5.15
CA SER A 161 -12.83 1.32 -4.96
C SER A 161 -14.22 1.92 -4.79
N SER A 162 -14.26 3.12 -4.21
CA SER A 162 -15.40 4.03 -4.20
C SER A 162 -15.22 5.10 -5.29
N PRO A 163 -16.28 5.83 -5.69
CA PRO A 163 -16.17 6.95 -6.61
C PRO A 163 -15.14 7.98 -6.17
N VAL A 164 -15.10 8.32 -4.88
CA VAL A 164 -14.15 9.30 -4.37
C VAL A 164 -12.70 8.86 -4.56
N SER A 165 -12.39 7.60 -4.30
CA SER A 165 -11.02 7.09 -4.49
C SER A 165 -10.68 6.85 -5.96
N ALA A 166 -11.65 6.45 -6.77
CA ALA A 166 -11.46 6.29 -8.20
C ALA A 166 -11.24 7.65 -8.89
N ASP A 167 -11.90 8.72 -8.46
CA ASP A 167 -11.70 10.07 -9.02
C ASP A 167 -10.27 10.57 -8.81
N VAL A 168 -9.75 10.40 -7.58
CA VAL A 168 -8.36 10.74 -7.25
C VAL A 168 -7.40 9.92 -8.09
N GLN A 169 -7.55 8.60 -8.10
CA GLN A 169 -6.66 7.69 -8.82
C GLN A 169 -6.71 7.88 -10.34
N ALA A 170 -7.87 8.23 -10.90
CA ALA A 170 -8.02 8.52 -12.32
C ALA A 170 -7.13 9.71 -12.74
N LEU A 171 -7.05 10.75 -11.92
CA LEU A 171 -6.21 11.93 -12.17
C LEU A 171 -4.72 11.64 -11.91
N GLU A 172 -4.41 10.93 -10.82
CA GLU A 172 -3.03 10.55 -10.48
C GLU A 172 -2.38 9.71 -11.60
N LEU A 173 -3.10 8.74 -12.16
CA LEU A 173 -2.57 7.89 -13.24
C LEU A 173 -2.29 8.66 -14.55
N LEU A 174 -3.09 9.68 -14.86
CA LEU A 174 -2.82 10.57 -16.00
C LEU A 174 -1.59 11.44 -15.75
N GLU A 175 -1.44 11.98 -14.54
CA GLU A 175 -0.26 12.75 -14.12
C GLU A 175 1.01 11.90 -14.14
N GLU A 176 0.98 10.68 -13.62
CA GLU A 176 2.10 9.72 -13.66
C GLU A 176 2.52 9.37 -15.09
N LYS A 177 1.57 9.36 -16.03
CA LYS A 177 1.81 9.09 -17.45
C LYS A 177 2.24 10.33 -18.23
N ASP A 178 2.24 11.52 -17.62
CA ASP A 178 2.43 12.81 -18.32
C ASP A 178 1.42 13.00 -19.47
N ASP A 179 0.19 12.50 -19.29
CA ASP A 179 -0.89 12.64 -20.28
C ASP A 179 -1.76 13.86 -19.97
N SER A 180 -1.64 14.90 -20.81
CA SER A 180 -2.41 16.13 -20.73
C SER A 180 -3.68 16.14 -21.60
N THR A 181 -4.05 14.98 -22.16
CA THR A 181 -5.26 14.83 -22.96
C THR A 181 -6.49 15.17 -22.11
N LYS A 182 -7.41 15.97 -22.68
CA LYS A 182 -8.69 16.26 -22.05
C LYS A 182 -9.66 15.11 -22.29
N TYR A 183 -9.79 14.24 -21.30
CA TYR A 183 -10.84 13.22 -21.24
C TYR A 183 -12.12 13.76 -20.60
N GLN A 184 -13.27 13.21 -20.97
CA GLN A 184 -14.60 13.56 -20.46
C GLN A 184 -15.23 12.47 -19.58
N ARG A 185 -14.65 11.27 -19.54
CA ARG A 185 -15.12 10.14 -18.73
C ARG A 185 -13.97 9.20 -18.44
N TYR A 186 -14.01 8.58 -17.27
CA TYR A 186 -13.22 7.40 -16.98
C TYR A 186 -14.11 6.25 -16.48
N SER A 187 -13.62 5.02 -16.62
CA SER A 187 -14.15 3.88 -15.88
C SER A 187 -13.00 3.06 -15.31
N TYR A 188 -13.02 2.84 -14.01
CA TYR A 188 -12.19 1.85 -13.34
C TYR A 188 -12.87 0.49 -13.48
N MET A 189 -12.23 -0.43 -14.20
CA MET A 189 -12.69 -1.80 -14.38
C MET A 189 -11.63 -2.83 -13.99
N ASN A 190 -12.13 -4.01 -13.67
CA ASN A 190 -11.34 -5.21 -13.56
C ASN A 190 -11.62 -6.12 -14.76
N LEU A 191 -10.58 -6.80 -15.22
CA LEU A 191 -10.68 -7.98 -16.04
C LEU A 191 -10.26 -9.17 -15.20
N TRP A 192 -11.18 -10.09 -14.97
CA TRP A 192 -10.96 -11.29 -14.17
C TRP A 192 -11.06 -12.54 -15.04
N ARG A 193 -10.13 -13.49 -14.90
CA ARG A 193 -10.13 -14.72 -15.69
C ARG A 193 -9.60 -15.94 -14.97
N ASN A 194 -9.94 -17.11 -15.50
CA ASN A 194 -9.21 -18.35 -15.26
C ASN A 194 -7.84 -18.30 -15.96
N ILE A 195 -6.79 -18.78 -15.29
CA ILE A 195 -5.45 -18.94 -15.87
C ILE A 195 -5.03 -20.40 -16.02
N SER A 196 -5.81 -21.36 -15.50
CA SER A 196 -5.57 -22.79 -15.66
C SER A 196 -6.06 -23.29 -17.01
N ASP A 197 -5.50 -24.40 -17.50
CA ASP A 197 -6.02 -25.10 -18.69
C ASP A 197 -7.31 -25.87 -18.38
N GLU A 198 -7.52 -26.22 -17.10
CA GLU A 198 -8.76 -26.82 -16.63
C GLU A 198 -9.82 -25.75 -16.34
N PRO A 199 -11.11 -25.99 -16.68
CA PRO A 199 -12.20 -25.10 -16.32
C PRO A 199 -12.32 -24.89 -14.82
N ILE A 200 -12.86 -23.74 -14.40
CA ILE A 200 -13.10 -23.51 -12.97
C ILE A 200 -14.15 -24.48 -12.42
N HIS A 201 -13.74 -25.26 -11.42
CA HIS A 201 -14.59 -26.22 -10.72
C HIS A 201 -15.25 -25.67 -9.46
N ASN A 202 -14.55 -24.83 -8.69
CA ASN A 202 -15.03 -24.30 -7.41
C ASN A 202 -14.43 -22.90 -7.16
N ASN A 203 -14.83 -22.25 -6.06
CA ASN A 203 -14.40 -20.92 -5.65
C ASN A 203 -14.66 -19.90 -6.78
N HIS A 204 -15.87 -19.89 -7.34
CA HIS A 204 -16.22 -19.00 -8.44
C HIS A 204 -16.15 -17.52 -8.03
N LEU A 205 -16.06 -16.61 -9.00
CA LEU A 205 -16.32 -15.20 -8.77
C LEU A 205 -17.83 -14.97 -8.91
N ALA A 206 -18.48 -14.49 -7.85
CA ALA A 206 -19.86 -14.03 -7.89
C ALA A 206 -19.88 -12.51 -8.04
N MET A 207 -20.75 -12.01 -8.90
CA MET A 207 -21.00 -10.60 -9.14
C MET A 207 -22.46 -10.29 -8.85
N MET A 208 -22.69 -9.17 -8.18
CA MET A 208 -24.03 -8.67 -7.94
C MET A 208 -24.45 -7.76 -9.10
N ASP A 209 -25.64 -7.99 -9.64
CA ASP A 209 -26.27 -7.03 -10.56
C ASP A 209 -26.59 -5.75 -9.80
N GLN A 210 -25.95 -4.65 -10.18
CA GLN A 210 -26.08 -3.38 -9.49
C GLN A 210 -27.54 -2.88 -9.42
N ARG A 211 -28.38 -3.21 -10.41
CA ARG A 211 -29.80 -2.79 -10.43
C ARG A 211 -30.61 -3.35 -9.26
N SER A 212 -30.10 -4.39 -8.61
CA SER A 212 -30.70 -4.98 -7.41
C SER A 212 -30.32 -4.28 -6.09
N ALA A 213 -29.32 -3.38 -6.11
CA ALA A 213 -28.92 -2.60 -4.95
C ALA A 213 -29.92 -1.48 -4.62
N VAL A 214 -30.05 -1.14 -3.34
CA VAL A 214 -30.81 0.01 -2.85
C VAL A 214 -29.82 1.14 -2.55
N ALA A 215 -29.42 1.89 -3.57
CA ALA A 215 -28.54 3.05 -3.41
C ALA A 215 -29.27 4.25 -2.75
N PRO A 216 -28.61 5.03 -1.87
CA PRO A 216 -27.25 4.84 -1.35
C PRO A 216 -27.18 3.89 -0.13
N ASP A 217 -28.31 3.48 0.45
CA ASP A 217 -28.40 2.71 1.70
C ASP A 217 -27.60 1.39 1.74
N ASP A 218 -27.34 0.79 0.58
CA ASP A 218 -26.55 -0.44 0.47
C ASP A 218 -25.04 -0.23 0.40
N TYR A 219 -24.57 1.01 0.27
CA TYR A 219 -23.19 1.36 -0.02
C TYR A 219 -22.52 1.88 1.26
N ILE A 220 -21.76 1.03 1.94
CA ILE A 220 -21.08 1.38 3.20
C ILE A 220 -19.61 1.70 2.92
N PRO A 221 -19.18 2.96 3.08
CA PRO A 221 -17.77 3.35 2.95
C PRO A 221 -16.87 2.62 3.93
N LYS A 222 -15.74 2.13 3.44
CA LYS A 222 -14.70 1.49 4.25
C LYS A 222 -13.34 1.94 3.79
N ASP A 223 -12.53 2.40 4.73
CA ASP A 223 -11.15 2.77 4.46
C ASP A 223 -10.26 1.53 4.33
N HIS A 224 -9.39 1.53 3.35
CA HIS A 224 -8.28 0.60 3.20
C HIS A 224 -6.99 1.36 3.39
N VAL A 225 -6.27 1.08 4.47
CA VAL A 225 -5.07 1.82 4.84
C VAL A 225 -3.85 0.91 4.73
N SER A 226 -2.86 1.33 3.97
CA SER A 226 -1.63 0.59 3.69
C SER A 226 -0.40 1.48 3.91
N PRO A 227 0.83 0.92 3.90
CA PRO A 227 2.04 1.72 3.98
C PRO A 227 2.18 2.76 2.85
N THR A 228 1.57 2.51 1.70
CA THR A 228 1.69 3.34 0.50
C THR A 228 0.60 4.40 0.38
N GLY A 229 -0.39 4.40 1.28
CA GLY A 229 -1.50 5.34 1.25
C GLY A 229 -2.81 4.72 1.74
N ALA A 230 -3.91 5.46 1.59
CA ALA A 230 -5.23 4.94 1.85
C ALA A 230 -6.14 5.13 0.64
N SER A 231 -7.13 4.26 0.55
CA SER A 231 -8.25 4.39 -0.38
C SER A 231 -9.54 4.07 0.35
N GLN A 232 -10.65 4.59 -0.13
CA GLN A 232 -11.99 4.22 0.30
C GLN A 232 -12.56 3.22 -0.72
N MET A 233 -13.06 2.10 -0.21
CA MET A 233 -13.86 1.11 -0.95
C MET A 233 -15.28 1.09 -0.40
N TRP A 234 -16.19 0.39 -1.08
CA TRP A 234 -17.52 0.10 -0.54
C TRP A 234 -17.66 -1.36 -0.11
N GLN A 235 -18.27 -1.55 1.05
CA GLN A 235 -18.89 -2.81 1.47
C GLN A 235 -20.40 -2.77 1.20
N LEU A 236 -20.99 -3.95 1.08
CA LEU A 236 -22.43 -4.10 0.84
C LEU A 236 -23.19 -4.27 2.16
N SER A 237 -24.22 -3.45 2.35
CA SER A 237 -25.09 -3.51 3.53
C SER A 237 -25.89 -4.82 3.59
N ALA A 238 -26.06 -5.36 4.79
CA ALA A 238 -26.90 -6.53 5.02
C ALA A 238 -28.40 -6.20 5.06
N ARG A 239 -28.77 -4.91 4.99
CA ARG A 239 -30.15 -4.44 5.19
C ARG A 239 -31.14 -4.99 4.17
N HIS A 240 -30.71 -5.11 2.91
CA HIS A 240 -31.55 -5.53 1.79
C HIS A 240 -31.00 -6.80 1.09
N TYR A 241 -30.32 -7.66 1.85
CA TYR A 241 -29.60 -8.82 1.30
C TYR A 241 -30.48 -9.80 0.50
N ASP A 242 -31.77 -9.82 0.79
CA ASP A 242 -32.78 -10.65 0.14
C ASP A 242 -33.17 -10.15 -1.26
N ARG A 243 -32.86 -8.90 -1.58
CA ARG A 243 -33.09 -8.29 -2.90
C ARG A 243 -31.90 -8.43 -3.84
N HIS A 244 -30.69 -8.62 -3.29
CA HIS A 244 -29.45 -8.64 -4.07
C HIS A 244 -29.42 -9.84 -5.02
N GLU A 245 -29.23 -9.54 -6.31
CA GLU A 245 -29.18 -10.54 -7.35
C GLU A 245 -27.75 -10.91 -7.70
N TRP A 246 -27.35 -12.13 -7.37
CA TRP A 246 -26.00 -12.61 -7.57
C TRP A 246 -25.92 -13.57 -8.77
N TYR A 247 -24.84 -13.45 -9.54
CA TYR A 247 -24.55 -14.28 -10.69
C TYR A 247 -23.11 -14.80 -10.66
N TYR A 248 -22.89 -15.99 -11.19
CA TYR A 248 -21.57 -16.57 -11.45
C TYR A 248 -21.60 -17.31 -12.79
N PHE A 249 -20.41 -17.64 -13.32
CA PHE A 249 -20.30 -18.40 -14.56
C PHE A 249 -19.57 -19.74 -14.28
N PRO A 250 -20.29 -20.87 -14.20
CA PRO A 250 -19.68 -22.17 -13.95
C PRO A 250 -18.79 -22.59 -15.13
N LYS A 251 -17.78 -23.42 -14.86
CA LYS A 251 -16.87 -23.99 -15.87
C LYS A 251 -16.22 -22.94 -16.78
N MET A 252 -15.92 -21.76 -16.25
CA MET A 252 -15.16 -20.74 -16.99
C MET A 252 -13.81 -21.31 -17.43
N THR A 253 -13.55 -21.24 -18.73
CA THR A 253 -12.30 -21.67 -19.34
C THR A 253 -11.28 -20.53 -19.36
N LYS A 254 -10.02 -20.84 -19.69
CA LYS A 254 -8.99 -19.81 -19.90
C LYS A 254 -9.40 -18.79 -20.96
N SER A 255 -10.16 -19.19 -21.98
CA SER A 255 -10.55 -18.30 -23.10
C SER A 255 -11.62 -17.28 -22.73
N GLU A 256 -12.26 -17.42 -21.56
CA GLU A 256 -13.33 -16.56 -21.08
C GLU A 256 -12.82 -15.60 -20.00
N ARG A 257 -13.42 -14.41 -19.94
CA ARG A 257 -13.12 -13.37 -18.96
C ARG A 257 -14.39 -12.71 -18.48
N ILE A 258 -14.37 -12.20 -17.26
CA ILE A 258 -15.39 -11.31 -16.74
C ILE A 258 -14.81 -9.90 -16.75
N LEU A 259 -15.47 -8.99 -17.45
CA LEU A 259 -15.28 -7.55 -17.24
C LEU A 259 -16.24 -7.10 -16.16
N LEU A 260 -15.77 -6.34 -15.17
CA LEU A 260 -16.61 -5.77 -14.12
C LEU A 260 -16.15 -4.36 -13.76
N LYS A 261 -17.11 -3.43 -13.65
CA LYS A 261 -16.84 -2.04 -13.26
C LYS A 261 -16.69 -1.93 -11.75
N GLN A 262 -15.66 -1.22 -11.31
CA GLN A 262 -15.53 -0.76 -9.93
C GLN A 262 -16.18 0.62 -9.80
N VAL A 263 -15.87 1.53 -10.74
CA VAL A 263 -16.49 2.85 -10.87
C VAL A 263 -16.59 3.22 -12.34
N ASP A 264 -17.67 3.90 -12.72
CA ASP A 264 -17.82 4.62 -13.98
C ASP A 264 -18.18 6.06 -13.63
N SER A 265 -17.42 7.03 -14.11
CA SER A 265 -17.65 8.45 -13.78
C SER A 265 -18.96 8.95 -14.36
N ASP A 266 -19.42 8.36 -15.47
CA ASP A 266 -20.70 8.72 -16.09
C ASP A 266 -21.87 8.24 -15.22
N PHE A 267 -22.43 9.18 -14.48
CA PHE A 267 -23.55 8.97 -13.57
C PHE A 267 -24.90 8.81 -14.29
N THR A 268 -24.94 8.95 -15.62
CA THR A 268 -26.14 8.65 -16.41
C THR A 268 -26.31 7.16 -16.69
N ASN A 269 -25.24 6.37 -16.54
CA ASN A 269 -25.28 4.91 -16.66
C ASN A 269 -25.82 4.23 -15.40
N THR A 270 -26.50 3.09 -15.58
CA THR A 270 -27.01 2.28 -14.46
C THR A 270 -25.95 1.34 -13.87
N GLY A 271 -25.15 0.70 -14.74
CA GLY A 271 -24.07 -0.21 -14.38
C GLY A 271 -22.75 0.53 -14.24
N ARG A 272 -22.46 1.01 -13.03
CA ARG A 272 -21.28 1.79 -12.64
C ARG A 272 -20.37 1.08 -11.64
N THR A 273 -20.89 0.14 -10.85
CA THR A 273 -20.18 -0.51 -9.75
C THR A 273 -20.69 -1.92 -9.49
N CYS A 274 -19.78 -2.88 -9.43
CA CYS A 274 -20.05 -4.29 -9.22
C CYS A 274 -19.50 -4.76 -7.87
N PHE A 275 -20.40 -5.01 -6.92
CA PHE A 275 -20.04 -5.79 -5.72
C PHE A 275 -19.74 -7.23 -6.11
N HIS A 276 -18.66 -7.78 -5.58
CA HIS A 276 -18.22 -9.12 -5.92
C HIS A 276 -17.59 -9.84 -4.73
N MET A 277 -17.53 -11.17 -4.83
CA MET A 277 -16.90 -12.04 -3.83
C MET A 277 -16.48 -13.38 -4.46
N ALA A 278 -15.53 -14.07 -3.84
CA ALA A 278 -15.32 -15.48 -4.15
C ALA A 278 -16.38 -16.33 -3.42
N ILE A 279 -16.94 -17.34 -4.09
CA ILE A 279 -17.95 -18.23 -3.52
C ILE A 279 -17.57 -19.70 -3.71
N ALA A 280 -17.65 -20.48 -2.64
CA ALA A 280 -17.51 -21.93 -2.72
C ALA A 280 -18.86 -22.55 -3.12
N ASP A 281 -18.85 -23.48 -4.06
CA ASP A 281 -19.98 -24.33 -4.39
C ASP A 281 -19.99 -25.53 -3.41
N PRO A 282 -21.02 -25.66 -2.56
CA PRO A 282 -21.10 -26.74 -1.58
C PRO A 282 -21.27 -28.13 -2.22
N ASN A 283 -21.62 -28.20 -3.51
CA ASN A 283 -21.82 -29.46 -4.23
C ASN A 283 -20.51 -29.99 -4.84
N VAL A 284 -19.43 -29.21 -4.79
CA VAL A 284 -18.15 -29.60 -5.38
C VAL A 284 -17.25 -30.26 -4.32
N PRO A 285 -16.69 -31.45 -4.59
CA PRO A 285 -15.83 -32.15 -3.65
C PRO A 285 -14.62 -31.29 -3.24
N SER A 286 -14.16 -31.45 -2.00
CA SER A 286 -12.93 -30.80 -1.51
C SER A 286 -11.66 -31.24 -2.24
N THR A 287 -11.72 -32.35 -2.99
CA THR A 287 -10.64 -32.85 -3.84
C THR A 287 -10.59 -32.18 -5.23
N ALA A 288 -11.55 -31.33 -5.57
CA ALA A 288 -11.51 -30.58 -6.82
C ALA A 288 -10.26 -29.69 -6.89
N PRO A 289 -9.65 -29.52 -8.08
CA PRO A 289 -8.47 -28.69 -8.22
C PRO A 289 -8.80 -27.24 -7.80
N PRO A 290 -7.87 -26.55 -7.11
CA PRO A 290 -8.08 -25.16 -6.74
C PRO A 290 -8.17 -24.29 -8.00
N ARG A 291 -9.02 -23.27 -7.96
CA ARG A 291 -9.09 -22.26 -9.02
C ARG A 291 -7.76 -21.51 -9.14
N GLU A 292 -7.29 -21.32 -10.35
CA GLU A 292 -6.18 -20.43 -10.64
C GLU A 292 -6.73 -19.23 -11.41
N SER A 293 -6.58 -18.02 -10.87
CA SER A 293 -7.14 -16.82 -11.51
C SER A 293 -6.20 -15.64 -11.46
N ILE A 294 -6.34 -14.73 -12.43
CA ILE A 294 -5.73 -13.41 -12.41
C ILE A 294 -6.82 -12.33 -12.53
N GLU A 295 -6.62 -11.26 -11.77
CA GLU A 295 -7.34 -10.00 -11.91
C GLU A 295 -6.38 -8.94 -12.47
N VAL A 296 -6.81 -8.18 -13.47
CA VAL A 296 -6.11 -7.02 -14.02
C VAL A 296 -6.97 -5.78 -13.80
N ARG A 297 -6.44 -4.78 -13.13
CA ARG A 297 -7.12 -3.53 -12.77
C ARG A 297 -6.66 -2.40 -13.69
N MET A 298 -7.62 -1.66 -14.21
CA MET A 298 -7.36 -0.65 -15.23
C MET A 298 -8.34 0.51 -15.19
N PHE A 299 -7.85 1.69 -15.58
CA PHE A 299 -8.68 2.84 -15.93
C PHE A 299 -8.79 2.93 -17.43
N CYS A 300 -10.02 3.11 -17.92
CA CYS A 300 -10.33 3.36 -19.31
C CYS A 300 -10.85 4.79 -19.45
N TYR A 301 -10.40 5.53 -20.45
CA TYR A 301 -10.72 6.95 -20.61
C TYR A 301 -11.30 7.22 -22.00
N TRP A 302 -12.24 8.16 -22.06
CA TRP A 302 -12.88 8.62 -23.29
C TRP A 302 -12.71 10.13 -23.45
N LYS A 303 -12.32 10.58 -24.64
CA LYS A 303 -12.22 12.01 -24.99
C LYS A 303 -13.59 12.64 -25.21
N GLU A 304 -14.55 11.84 -25.66
CA GLU A 304 -15.93 12.22 -25.90
C GLU A 304 -16.85 11.14 -25.33
N THR A 305 -17.96 11.56 -24.71
CA THR A 305 -18.97 10.63 -24.17
C THR A 305 -20.17 10.53 -25.10
N GLU A 306 -20.75 9.33 -25.20
CA GLU A 306 -22.00 9.13 -25.96
C GLU A 306 -23.18 9.90 -25.34
N SER A 307 -23.17 10.06 -24.01
CA SER A 307 -24.15 10.85 -23.26
C SER A 307 -23.98 12.36 -23.47
N GLY A 308 -22.83 12.81 -23.98
CA GLY A 308 -22.46 14.23 -24.06
C GLY A 308 -22.17 14.88 -22.70
N VAL A 309 -22.16 14.10 -21.62
CA VAL A 309 -21.85 14.57 -20.26
C VAL A 309 -20.35 14.46 -20.02
N ASP A 310 -19.72 15.59 -19.70
CA ASP A 310 -18.37 15.61 -19.13
C ASP A 310 -18.46 15.25 -17.65
N SER A 311 -18.07 14.02 -17.35
CA SER A 311 -18.09 13.41 -16.02
C SER A 311 -16.69 13.23 -15.43
N MET A 312 -15.65 13.71 -16.12
CA MET A 312 -14.28 13.61 -15.63
C MET A 312 -14.11 14.50 -14.38
N PRO A 313 -13.51 13.98 -13.30
CA PRO A 313 -13.21 14.80 -12.14
C PRO A 313 -12.14 15.86 -12.46
N THR A 314 -12.08 16.89 -11.63
CA THR A 314 -11.03 17.92 -11.63
C THR A 314 -10.38 18.00 -10.25
N LYS A 315 -9.19 18.58 -10.15
CA LYS A 315 -8.50 18.74 -8.86
C LYS A 315 -9.32 19.54 -7.84
N GLU A 316 -10.27 20.35 -8.31
CA GLU A 316 -11.16 21.18 -7.49
C GLU A 316 -12.43 20.45 -7.02
N ASN A 317 -12.89 19.41 -7.73
CA ASN A 317 -14.15 18.72 -7.42
C ASN A 317 -13.97 17.31 -6.82
N ILE A 318 -12.74 16.79 -6.79
CA ILE A 318 -12.45 15.57 -6.05
C ILE A 318 -12.66 15.78 -4.55
N ASN A 319 -13.37 14.86 -3.91
CA ASN A 319 -13.59 14.88 -2.46
C ASN A 319 -12.44 14.17 -1.72
N ILE A 320 -11.19 14.55 -2.01
CA ILE A 320 -10.00 13.88 -1.47
C ILE A 320 -9.98 13.82 0.06
N ASP A 321 -10.60 14.80 0.72
CA ASP A 321 -10.71 14.87 2.19
C ASP A 321 -11.60 13.74 2.78
N ASP A 322 -12.44 13.09 1.97
CA ASP A 322 -13.19 11.90 2.37
C ASP A 322 -12.31 10.64 2.38
N ILE A 323 -11.06 10.70 1.93
CA ILE A 323 -10.08 9.61 2.01
C ILE A 323 -9.13 9.88 3.19
N LYS A 324 -8.92 8.89 4.07
CA LYS A 324 -8.02 9.06 5.21
C LYS A 324 -6.60 9.37 4.76
N ASN A 325 -6.03 10.46 5.25
CA ASN A 325 -4.61 10.71 5.09
C ASN A 325 -3.81 9.95 6.17
N THR A 326 -3.08 8.93 5.76
CA THR A 326 -2.30 8.05 6.67
C THR A 326 -1.27 8.82 7.50
N THR A 327 -0.73 9.92 6.96
CA THR A 327 0.17 10.80 7.70
C THR A 327 -0.62 11.58 8.74
N GLN A 328 -1.78 12.14 8.40
CA GLN A 328 -2.65 12.87 9.33
C GLN A 328 -3.16 12.00 10.49
N MET A 329 -3.38 10.70 10.27
CA MET A 329 -3.80 9.76 11.32
C MET A 329 -2.83 9.72 12.52
N ILE A 330 -1.54 10.00 12.33
CA ILE A 330 -0.58 10.09 13.44
C ILE A 330 -0.90 11.30 14.35
N PHE A 331 -1.50 12.35 13.79
CA PHE A 331 -1.81 13.60 14.48
C PHE A 331 -3.20 13.61 15.13
N GLU A 332 -4.03 12.60 14.87
CA GLU A 332 -5.34 12.39 15.48
C GLU A 332 -5.25 11.76 16.89
N GLN A 333 -4.02 11.49 17.36
CA GLN A 333 -3.74 10.97 18.69
C GLN A 333 -4.33 11.84 19.80
N PRO A 334 -5.10 11.26 20.74
CA PRO A 334 -5.48 11.97 21.94
C PRO A 334 -4.23 12.41 22.70
N ILE A 335 -4.09 13.72 22.93
CA ILE A 335 -2.88 14.34 23.52
C ILE A 335 -2.50 13.68 24.86
N HIS A 336 -3.49 13.23 25.63
CA HIS A 336 -3.28 12.59 26.93
C HIS A 336 -2.72 11.17 26.85
N THR A 337 -2.68 10.55 25.67
CA THR A 337 -2.14 9.20 25.41
C THR A 337 -0.83 9.21 24.60
N ALA A 338 -0.46 10.34 24.01
CA ALA A 338 0.70 10.44 23.14
C ALA A 338 2.01 10.48 23.94
N ASN A 339 2.99 9.65 23.57
CA ASN A 339 4.34 9.74 24.12
C ASN A 339 5.15 10.90 23.48
N ALA A 340 6.23 11.33 24.14
CA ALA A 340 7.02 12.50 23.75
C ALA A 340 7.59 12.42 22.32
N VAL A 341 7.94 11.22 21.84
CA VAL A 341 8.45 11.01 20.47
C VAL A 341 7.35 11.23 19.44
N THR A 342 6.14 10.78 19.75
CA THR A 342 5.00 10.91 18.85
C THR A 342 4.44 12.34 18.82
N LEU A 343 4.38 13.01 19.97
CA LEU A 343 4.10 14.46 20.05
C LEU A 343 5.11 15.28 19.25
N LEU A 344 6.40 14.91 19.28
CA LEU A 344 7.43 15.59 18.50
C LEU A 344 7.23 15.39 16.99
N LYS A 345 6.92 14.16 16.53
CA LYS A 345 6.54 13.90 15.13
C LYS A 345 5.31 14.71 14.72
N ALA A 346 4.32 14.79 15.60
CA ALA A 346 3.09 15.56 15.37
C ALA A 346 3.35 17.09 15.32
N LEU A 347 4.32 17.59 16.07
CA LEU A 347 4.71 19.00 16.04
C LEU A 347 5.47 19.36 14.76
N ILE A 348 6.37 18.47 14.31
CA ILE A 348 7.18 18.65 13.09
C ILE A 348 6.29 18.75 11.85
N GLY A 349 5.23 17.96 11.76
CA GLY A 349 4.33 17.96 10.59
C GLY A 349 3.27 19.07 10.58
N LYS A 350 2.87 19.64 11.72
CA LYS A 350 1.82 20.70 11.77
C LYS A 350 2.32 22.10 11.45
N ILE A 351 3.63 22.35 11.56
CA ILE A 351 4.18 23.70 11.38
C ILE A 351 5.45 23.59 10.53
N PRO A 352 5.40 23.85 9.21
CA PRO A 352 6.54 23.70 8.30
C PRO A 352 7.80 24.41 8.78
N VAL A 353 7.64 25.56 9.46
CA VAL A 353 8.74 26.37 10.02
C VAL A 353 9.38 25.72 11.25
N VAL A 354 8.60 25.16 12.16
CA VAL A 354 9.12 24.48 13.37
C VAL A 354 9.69 23.11 12.99
N GLY A 355 9.05 22.40 12.06
CA GLY A 355 9.57 21.20 11.43
C GLY A 355 10.91 21.46 10.74
N ALA A 356 11.05 22.54 9.98
CA ALA A 356 12.31 22.93 9.34
C ALA A 356 13.40 23.26 10.38
N ILE A 357 13.08 23.93 11.50
CA ILE A 357 14.02 24.23 12.59
C ILE A 357 14.46 22.94 13.30
N LEU A 358 13.53 22.04 13.60
CA LEU A 358 13.82 20.73 14.22
C LEU A 358 14.59 19.81 13.27
N VAL A 359 14.26 19.80 11.98
CA VAL A 359 15.03 19.12 10.93
C VAL A 359 16.41 19.75 10.80
N LEU A 360 16.58 21.06 10.89
CA LEU A 360 17.89 21.72 10.92
C LEU A 360 18.71 21.32 12.15
N LEU A 361 18.08 21.20 13.32
CA LEU A 361 18.73 20.70 14.54
C LEU A 361 19.09 19.21 14.42
N LEU A 362 18.23 18.40 13.83
CA LEU A 362 18.48 16.98 13.54
C LEU A 362 19.54 16.79 12.46
N VAL A 363 19.57 17.62 11.42
CA VAL A 363 20.59 17.64 10.36
C VAL A 363 21.92 18.12 10.94
N ARG A 364 21.94 19.06 11.88
CA ARG A 364 23.13 19.41 12.66
C ARG A 364 23.61 18.22 13.50
N ALA A 365 22.70 17.48 14.15
CA ALA A 365 23.02 16.26 14.89
C ALA A 365 23.48 15.10 13.97
N LEU A 366 22.90 14.97 12.77
CA LEU A 366 23.24 13.99 11.74
C LEU A 366 24.56 14.33 11.01
N ALA A 367 24.90 15.60 10.85
CA ALA A 367 26.21 16.04 10.36
C ALA A 367 27.31 15.73 11.39
N LEU A 368 27.01 15.92 12.68
CA LEU A 368 27.80 15.37 13.79
C LEU A 368 27.88 13.84 13.70
N TRP A 369 26.77 13.16 13.38
CA TRP A 369 26.71 11.69 13.27
C TRP A 369 27.49 11.13 12.08
N LYS A 370 27.45 11.76 10.90
CA LYS A 370 28.30 11.40 9.75
C LYS A 370 29.80 11.63 10.02
N PHE A 371 30.14 12.56 10.91
CA PHE A 371 31.51 12.68 11.41
C PHE A 371 31.86 11.58 12.41
N VAL A 372 30.88 11.08 13.18
CA VAL A 372 30.98 9.91 14.09
C VAL A 372 31.06 8.57 13.35
N THR A 373 30.63 8.49 12.10
CA THR A 373 30.76 7.27 11.26
C THR A 373 32.06 7.20 10.46
N ALA A 374 33.09 7.98 10.78
CA ALA A 374 34.45 7.67 10.33
C ALA A 374 34.87 6.32 10.93
N LYS A 375 35.48 5.44 10.10
CA LYS A 375 35.82 4.04 10.43
C LYS A 375 36.47 3.96 11.81
N LYS A 376 35.85 3.26 12.76
CA LYS A 376 36.40 3.05 14.12
C LYS A 376 37.80 2.43 13.99
N VAL A 377 38.77 2.99 14.70
CA VAL A 377 40.11 2.41 14.76
C VAL A 377 40.08 1.32 15.81
N GLU A 378 40.55 0.12 15.45
CA GLU A 378 40.60 -1.01 16.36
C GLU A 378 41.45 -0.67 17.59
N ASN A 379 40.91 -0.93 18.78
CA ASN A 379 41.61 -0.66 20.04
C ASN A 379 42.84 -1.58 20.15
N ARG A 380 44.00 -1.01 20.43
CA ARG A 380 45.21 -1.76 20.75
C ARG A 380 45.48 -1.68 22.25
N PRO A 381 46.07 -2.70 22.90
CA PRO A 381 46.50 -2.58 24.29
C PRO A 381 47.50 -1.43 24.45
N TYR A 382 47.52 -0.80 25.63
CA TYR A 382 48.55 0.18 25.95
C TYR A 382 49.93 -0.49 25.94
N THR A 383 50.85 0.06 25.18
CA THR A 383 52.21 -0.45 24.97
C THR A 383 53.11 -0.32 26.20
N GLY A 384 52.68 0.44 27.22
CA GLY A 384 53.48 0.77 28.41
C GLY A 384 54.43 1.94 28.20
N LYS A 385 54.41 2.58 27.02
CA LYS A 385 55.30 3.67 26.63
C LYS A 385 54.48 4.81 25.99
N PRO A 386 54.32 5.97 26.65
CA PRO A 386 53.50 7.06 26.12
C PRO A 386 54.10 7.70 24.86
N GLU A 387 55.41 7.56 24.61
CA GLU A 387 56.09 8.03 23.40
C GLU A 387 55.56 7.41 22.11
N ASP A 388 55.05 6.16 22.15
CA ASP A 388 54.54 5.44 20.98
C ASP A 388 53.29 6.09 20.35
N TYR A 389 52.67 7.04 21.06
CA TYR A 389 51.41 7.69 20.65
C TYR A 389 51.62 9.10 20.09
N VAL A 390 52.83 9.65 20.17
CA VAL A 390 53.12 11.04 19.76
C VAL A 390 52.74 11.28 18.31
N ASP A 391 53.24 10.47 17.38
CA ASP A 391 53.01 10.67 15.95
C ASP A 391 51.52 10.59 15.58
N ARG A 392 50.77 9.72 16.27
CA ARG A 392 49.32 9.55 16.05
C ARG A 392 48.55 10.81 16.41
N PHE A 393 48.77 11.32 17.61
CA PHE A 393 48.04 12.50 18.08
C PHE A 393 48.57 13.79 17.46
N LEU A 394 49.86 13.84 17.12
CA LEU A 394 50.43 14.90 16.30
C LEU A 394 49.70 14.99 14.95
N HIS A 395 49.54 13.86 14.26
CA HIS A 395 48.80 13.82 13.00
C HIS A 395 47.34 14.30 13.15
N GLU A 396 46.65 13.91 14.23
CA GLU A 396 45.28 14.36 14.47
C GLU A 396 45.16 15.88 14.66
N VAL A 397 46.13 16.49 15.35
CA VAL A 397 46.19 17.94 15.53
C VAL A 397 46.57 18.66 14.24
N GLU A 398 47.47 18.10 13.42
CA GLU A 398 47.81 18.64 12.08
C GLU A 398 46.60 18.66 11.15
N GLN A 399 45.75 17.62 11.23
CA GLN A 399 44.51 17.52 10.46
C GLN A 399 43.35 18.33 11.07
N PHE A 400 43.55 19.05 12.17
CA PHE A 400 42.49 19.85 12.77
C PHE A 400 41.85 20.88 11.81
N PRO A 401 42.61 21.64 11.00
CA PRO A 401 42.01 22.64 10.10
C PRO A 401 41.18 22.03 8.96
N THR A 402 41.37 20.75 8.65
CA THR A 402 40.62 20.06 7.59
C THR A 402 39.31 19.44 8.11
N LYS A 403 39.06 19.50 9.43
CA LYS A 403 37.81 19.03 10.03
C LYS A 403 36.63 19.92 9.58
N PRO A 404 35.40 19.38 9.47
CA PRO A 404 34.23 20.16 9.09
C PRO A 404 34.00 21.34 10.03
N LYS A 405 33.55 22.46 9.47
CA LYS A 405 33.35 23.73 10.18
C LYS A 405 32.54 23.57 11.47
N VAL A 406 31.49 22.74 11.47
CA VAL A 406 30.67 22.47 12.68
C VAL A 406 31.46 21.87 13.84
N VAL A 407 32.46 21.02 13.56
CA VAL A 407 33.32 20.40 14.56
C VAL A 407 34.30 21.43 15.11
N ILE A 408 34.91 22.22 14.22
CA ILE A 408 35.81 23.32 14.60
C ILE A 408 35.06 24.34 15.48
N ASP A 409 33.85 24.75 15.10
CA ASP A 409 33.03 25.70 15.86
C ASP A 409 32.64 25.15 17.24
N THR A 410 32.32 23.86 17.34
CA THR A 410 32.02 23.20 18.62
C THR A 410 33.24 23.20 19.54
N ILE A 411 34.42 22.88 19.02
CA ILE A 411 35.67 22.86 19.79
C ILE A 411 36.06 24.28 20.18
N LYS A 412 35.96 25.24 19.25
CA LYS A 412 36.14 26.66 19.51
C LYS A 412 35.24 27.15 20.65
N SER A 413 33.97 26.77 20.67
CA SER A 413 33.05 27.12 21.77
C SER A 413 33.47 26.56 23.12
N LYS A 414 34.12 25.39 23.16
CA LYS A 414 34.60 24.77 24.41
C LYS A 414 35.92 25.36 24.90
N LEU A 415 36.77 25.81 23.97
CA LEU A 415 38.06 26.41 24.28
C LEU A 415 37.98 27.92 24.54
N LYS A 416 36.87 28.56 24.15
CA LYS A 416 36.65 30.01 24.29
C LYS A 416 36.90 30.48 25.73
N GLY A 417 37.82 31.43 25.89
CA GLY A 417 38.14 32.04 27.18
C GLY A 417 38.99 31.17 28.10
N LYS A 418 39.54 30.06 27.60
CA LYS A 418 40.58 29.27 28.27
C LYS A 418 41.96 29.83 27.94
N GLU A 419 42.88 29.76 28.89
CA GLU A 419 44.28 30.08 28.58
C GLU A 419 44.85 29.11 27.56
N GLU A 420 45.82 29.55 26.74
CA GLU A 420 46.32 28.78 25.58
C GLU A 420 46.71 27.34 25.96
N MET A 421 47.49 27.19 27.04
CA MET A 421 47.92 25.88 27.50
C MET A 421 46.79 25.07 28.12
N GLU A 422 45.88 25.70 28.86
CA GLU A 422 44.70 25.02 29.42
C GLU A 422 43.81 24.45 28.31
N GLY A 423 43.59 25.23 27.24
CA GLY A 423 42.80 24.78 26.09
C GLY A 423 43.46 23.64 25.32
N ILE A 424 44.79 23.67 25.15
CA ILE A 424 45.55 22.58 24.53
C ILE A 424 45.44 21.30 25.38
N GLN A 425 45.56 21.43 26.71
CA GLN A 425 45.41 20.29 27.63
C GLN A 425 44.02 19.67 27.54
N LEU A 426 42.96 20.50 27.54
CA LEU A 426 41.58 20.05 27.42
C LEU A 426 41.32 19.33 26.09
N TYR A 427 41.80 19.88 24.98
CA TYR A 427 41.66 19.24 23.68
C TYR A 427 42.45 17.92 23.62
N THR A 428 43.69 17.91 24.10
CA THR A 428 44.56 16.73 24.12
C THR A 428 43.94 15.61 24.96
N LYS A 429 43.39 15.94 26.13
CA LYS A 429 42.66 14.98 26.94
C LYS A 429 41.45 14.41 26.19
N ALA A 430 40.67 15.26 25.52
CA ALA A 430 39.48 14.81 24.80
C ALA A 430 39.79 13.81 23.66
N ILE A 431 40.90 14.00 22.93
CA ILE A 431 41.30 13.07 21.86
C ILE A 431 41.93 11.79 22.41
N VAL A 432 42.63 11.82 23.55
CA VAL A 432 43.19 10.62 24.20
C VAL A 432 42.11 9.82 24.94
N ASP A 433 41.13 10.48 25.55
CA ASP A 433 39.97 9.84 26.17
C ASP A 433 39.22 8.96 25.17
N ASP A 434 39.23 9.40 23.90
CA ASP A 434 38.79 8.64 22.74
C ASP A 434 37.37 8.08 22.90
N ASN A 435 36.46 8.91 23.42
CA ASN A 435 35.06 8.56 23.71
C ASN A 435 34.27 8.07 22.48
N PHE A 436 34.83 8.24 21.27
CA PHE A 436 34.25 7.80 20.01
C PHE A 436 35.07 6.70 19.31
N SER A 437 36.10 6.14 19.95
CA SER A 437 36.96 5.05 19.43
C SER A 437 37.58 5.34 18.05
N ARG A 438 38.11 6.54 17.88
CA ARG A 438 38.78 7.01 16.65
C ARG A 438 40.30 7.03 16.74
N HIS A 439 40.83 7.00 17.95
CA HIS A 439 42.27 7.15 18.18
C HIS A 439 42.90 5.88 18.74
N GLY A 440 42.12 4.82 18.94
CA GLY A 440 42.58 3.50 19.36
C GLY A 440 43.06 3.45 20.82
N THR A 441 42.62 4.41 21.63
CA THR A 441 42.95 4.55 23.06
C THR A 441 41.71 4.45 23.95
N SER A 442 40.52 4.21 23.38
CA SER A 442 39.27 4.15 24.14
C SER A 442 39.28 3.10 25.25
N ALA A 443 40.00 1.99 25.06
CA ALA A 443 40.17 0.90 26.04
C ALA A 443 41.22 1.16 27.13
N PHE A 444 41.95 2.28 27.08
CA PHE A 444 42.95 2.61 28.11
C PHE A 444 42.26 2.99 29.41
N ASN A 445 42.84 2.58 30.55
CA ASN A 445 42.38 3.06 31.85
C ASN A 445 42.82 4.52 32.09
N GLU A 446 42.27 5.17 33.14
CA GLU A 446 42.55 6.59 33.40
C GLU A 446 44.03 6.88 33.65
N VAL A 447 44.76 5.98 34.32
CA VAL A 447 46.19 6.14 34.59
C VAL A 447 46.97 6.17 33.27
N GLN A 448 46.71 5.21 32.38
CA GLN A 448 47.34 5.11 31.06
C GLN A 448 47.02 6.31 30.17
N LYS A 449 45.76 6.78 30.18
CA LYS A 449 45.35 7.99 29.44
C LYS A 449 46.08 9.23 29.97
N ASN A 450 46.18 9.37 31.28
CA ASN A 450 46.87 10.50 31.91
C ASN A 450 48.38 10.49 31.63
N GLU A 451 49.02 9.31 31.56
CA GLU A 451 50.42 9.16 31.15
C GLU A 451 50.65 9.68 29.72
N VAL A 452 49.80 9.25 28.77
CA VAL A 452 49.89 9.69 27.37
C VAL A 452 49.65 11.19 27.25
N VAL A 453 48.60 11.72 27.89
CA VAL A 453 48.29 13.17 27.90
C VAL A 453 49.47 13.96 28.47
N SER A 454 50.00 13.55 29.62
CA SER A 454 51.12 14.23 30.29
C SER A 454 52.38 14.24 29.45
N TYR A 455 52.63 13.17 28.69
CA TYR A 455 53.77 13.10 27.77
C TYR A 455 53.58 14.00 26.55
N LEU A 456 52.41 13.98 25.91
CA LEU A 456 52.09 14.83 24.76
C LEU A 456 52.22 16.32 25.08
N ILE A 457 51.73 16.75 26.24
CA ILE A 457 51.80 18.17 26.65
C ILE A 457 53.24 18.64 26.92
N LYS A 458 54.16 17.71 27.20
CA LYS A 458 55.60 18.01 27.38
C LYS A 458 56.41 17.83 26.08
N ASN A 459 55.82 17.24 25.04
CA ASN A 459 56.49 17.04 23.76
C ASN A 459 56.47 18.35 22.94
N GLU A 460 57.67 18.89 22.68
CA GLU A 460 57.82 20.21 22.02
C GLU A 460 57.18 20.24 20.61
N LYS A 461 57.30 19.16 19.85
CA LYS A 461 56.75 19.06 18.48
C LYS A 461 55.23 19.07 18.50
N TYR A 462 54.62 18.29 19.40
CA TYR A 462 53.17 18.26 19.60
C TYR A 462 52.63 19.62 20.03
N ILE A 463 53.24 20.25 21.04
CA ILE A 463 52.80 21.55 21.54
C ILE A 463 52.92 22.64 20.47
N SER A 464 54.01 22.67 19.70
CA SER A 464 54.19 23.66 18.62
C SER A 464 53.06 23.59 17.59
N VAL A 465 52.69 22.39 17.16
CA VAL A 465 51.59 22.16 16.21
C VAL A 465 50.23 22.46 16.84
N ALA A 466 50.01 22.05 18.10
CA ALA A 466 48.79 22.35 18.84
C ALA A 466 48.56 23.86 18.99
N LYS A 467 49.59 24.63 19.35
CA LYS A 467 49.52 26.10 19.42
C LYS A 467 49.16 26.71 18.06
N LYS A 468 49.83 26.25 16.98
CA LYS A 468 49.58 26.76 15.62
C LYS A 468 48.11 26.63 15.20
N HIS A 469 47.46 25.52 15.53
CA HIS A 469 46.11 25.20 15.05
C HIS A 469 44.99 25.53 16.05
N LEU A 470 45.23 25.30 17.33
CA LEU A 470 44.24 25.49 18.39
C LEU A 470 44.38 26.85 19.08
N GLY A 471 45.58 27.41 19.18
CA GLY A 471 45.80 28.71 19.84
C GLY A 471 44.99 29.85 19.21
N LYS A 472 44.72 29.77 17.89
CA LYS A 472 43.86 30.74 17.18
C LYS A 472 42.36 30.62 17.50
N LEU A 473 41.95 29.61 18.26
CA LEU A 473 40.55 29.31 18.57
C LEU A 473 40.14 29.73 19.99
N MET A 474 41.11 30.06 20.85
CA MET A 474 40.90 30.27 22.28
C MET A 474 40.42 31.69 22.60
#